data_AF-A0A0Q6W0I7-F1
#
_entry.id   AF-A0A0Q6W0I7-F1
#
_cell.length_a   1.000
_cell.length_b   1.000
_cell.length_c   1.000
_cell.angle_alpha   90.00
_cell.angle_beta   90.00
_cell.angle_gamma   90.00
#
_symmetry.space_group_name_H-M   'P 1'
#
loop_
_entity.id
_entity.type
_entity.pdbx_description
1 polymer ?
#
loop_
_entity_poly.entity_id
_entity_poly.type
_entity_poly.pdbx_seq_one_letter_code
_entity_poly.pdbx_strand_id
1 'polypeptide(L)' 'MAKIKSNHNAPLHVPVLGVMINPGAELNVDRWDVLKHNDTIKAWLASKTIEVVEEPKAESKAKKA' A
#
# COMPACT_ATOMS: atom_id res chain seq x y z
N MET A 1 6.53 8.68 0.65
CA MET A 1 5.07 8.72 0.47
C MET A 1 4.71 7.87 -0.74
N ALA A 2 3.76 6.95 -0.61
CA ALA A 2 3.15 6.22 -1.73
C ALA A 2 1.72 6.68 -1.95
N LYS A 3 1.22 6.46 -3.17
CA LYS A 3 -0.21 6.52 -3.45
C LYS A 3 -0.71 5.12 -3.74
N ILE A 4 -1.70 4.66 -2.97
CA ILE A 4 -2.36 3.38 -3.19
C ILE A 4 -3.81 3.61 -3.62
N LYS A 5 -4.28 2.77 -4.53
CA LYS A 5 -5.65 2.74 -4.99
C LYS A 5 -6.31 1.46 -4.53
N SER A 6 -7.51 1.55 -3.95
CA SER A 6 -8.32 0.35 -3.70
C SER A 6 -8.96 -0.09 -5.01
N ASN A 7 -8.71 -1.33 -5.40
CA ASN A 7 -9.42 -2.00 -6.48
C ASN A 7 -10.48 -2.98 -5.93
N HIS A 8 -10.73 -2.91 -4.63
CA HIS A 8 -11.72 -3.73 -3.95
C HIS A 8 -13.10 -3.08 -3.98
N ASN A 9 -14.15 -3.91 -3.94
CA ASN A 9 -15.54 -3.46 -4.00
C ASN A 9 -16.15 -3.12 -2.62
N ALA A 10 -15.36 -3.26 -1.54
CA ALA A 10 -15.75 -2.91 -0.17
C ALA A 10 -14.71 -1.98 0.48
N PRO A 11 -15.09 -1.22 1.53
CA PRO A 11 -14.15 -0.37 2.26
C PRO A 11 -13.01 -1.20 2.85
N LEU A 12 -11.77 -0.82 2.54
CA LEU A 12 -10.58 -1.48 3.07
C LEU A 12 -10.06 -0.70 4.27
N HIS A 13 -10.03 -1.36 5.42
CA HIS A 13 -9.46 -0.79 6.63
C HIS A 13 -7.94 -0.99 6.64
N VAL A 14 -7.18 0.07 6.38
CA VAL A 14 -5.72 0.01 6.28
C VAL A 14 -5.14 -0.28 7.65
N PRO A 15 -4.51 -1.46 7.84
CA PRO A 15 -3.88 -1.82 9.10
C PRO A 15 -2.78 -0.80 9.43
N VAL A 16 -2.50 -0.59 10.73
CA VAL A 16 -1.50 0.38 11.24
C VAL A 16 -1.92 1.85 11.14
N LEU A 17 -2.58 2.28 10.06
CA LEU A 17 -3.01 3.68 9.91
C LEU A 17 -4.39 3.95 10.50
N GLY A 18 -5.24 2.94 10.67
CA GLY A 18 -6.59 3.13 11.20
C GLY A 18 -7.52 3.88 10.24
N VAL A 19 -7.14 3.99 8.96
CA VAL A 19 -7.89 4.72 7.94
C VAL A 19 -8.63 3.74 7.03
N MET A 20 -9.80 4.14 6.54
CA MET A 20 -10.54 3.38 5.55
C MET A 20 -10.33 3.97 4.16
N ILE A 21 -10.07 3.09 3.18
CA ILE A 21 -10.10 3.44 1.77
C ILE A 21 -11.42 2.95 1.18
N ASN A 22 -12.17 3.86 0.57
CA ASN A 22 -13.38 3.51 -0.16
C ASN A 22 -13.06 2.74 -1.45
N PRO A 23 -13.98 1.90 -1.94
CA PRO A 23 -13.85 1.24 -3.24
C PRO A 23 -13.49 2.22 -4.36
N GLY A 24 -12.44 1.92 -5.13
CA GLY A 24 -11.97 2.76 -6.23
C GLY A 24 -11.25 4.05 -5.82
N ALA A 25 -11.17 4.37 -4.52
CA ALA A 25 -10.52 5.58 -4.03
C ALA A 25 -9.00 5.43 -3.93
N GLU A 26 -8.32 6.56 -4.02
CA GLU A 26 -6.87 6.67 -3.84
C GLU A 26 -6.55 7.25 -2.46
N LEU A 27 -5.52 6.70 -1.81
CA LEU A 27 -5.02 7.16 -0.52
C LEU A 27 -3.52 7.42 -0.62
N ASN A 28 -3.12 8.59 -0.15
CA ASN A 28 -1.71 8.90 0.09
C ASN A 28 -1.26 8.30 1.42
N VAL A 29 -0.19 7.53 1.38
CA VAL A 29 0.38 6.78 2.48
C VAL A 29 1.83 7.23 2.69
N ASP A 30 2.06 8.06 3.69
CA ASP A 30 3.40 8.56 4.02
C ASP A 30 4.37 7.43 4.40
N ARG A 31 3.90 6.47 5.20
CA ARG A 31 4.69 5.34 5.75
C ARG A 31 4.57 4.06 4.94
N TRP A 32 4.57 4.16 3.62
CA TRP A 32 4.41 2.99 2.74
C TRP A 32 5.50 1.94 2.94
N ASP A 33 6.74 2.37 3.22
CA ASP A 33 7.84 1.45 3.49
C ASP A 33 7.61 0.55 4.71
N VAL A 34 6.83 0.98 5.69
CA VAL A 34 6.44 0.13 6.84
C VAL A 34 5.24 -0.74 6.46
N LEU A 35 4.25 -0.15 5.78
CA LEU A 35 3.02 -0.84 5.37
C LEU A 35 3.25 -1.98 4.39
N LYS A 36 4.16 -1.82 3.42
CA LYS A 36 4.48 -2.87 2.42
C LYS A 36 5.03 -4.15 3.06
N HIS A 37 5.55 -4.07 4.29
CA HIS A 37 6.03 -5.23 5.03
C HIS A 37 4.95 -5.93 5.86
N ASN A 38 3.76 -5.33 6.02
CA ASN A 38 2.63 -5.92 6.74
C ASN A 38 1.99 -7.06 5.92
N ASP A 39 1.69 -8.19 6.57
CA ASP A 39 1.19 -9.39 5.89
C ASP A 39 -0.19 -9.18 5.23
N THR A 40 -1.05 -8.36 5.83
CA THR A 40 -2.35 -8.00 5.22
C THR A 40 -2.16 -7.18 3.95
N ILE A 41 -1.25 -6.21 3.95
CA ILE A 41 -0.95 -5.40 2.76
C ILE A 41 -0.31 -6.25 1.66
N LYS A 42 0.61 -7.15 2.02
CA LYS A 42 1.18 -8.12 1.06
C LYS A 42 0.10 -9.00 0.45
N ALA A 43 -0.84 -9.51 1.25
CA ALA A 43 -1.97 -10.29 0.76
C ALA A 43 -2.83 -9.47 -0.21
N TRP A 44 -3.11 -8.21 0.12
CA TRP A 44 -3.88 -7.32 -0.75
C TRP A 44 -3.18 -7.00 -2.06
N LEU A 45 -1.86 -6.80 -2.05
CA LEU A 45 -1.06 -6.63 -3.27
C LEU A 45 -1.05 -7.91 -4.10
N ALA A 46 -0.87 -9.07 -3.47
CA ALA A 46 -0.89 -10.38 -4.15
C ALA A 46 -2.26 -10.69 -4.77
N SER A 47 -3.34 -10.32 -4.10
CA SER A 47 -4.72 -10.48 -4.57
C SER A 47 -5.22 -9.34 -5.47
N LYS A 48 -4.35 -8.37 -5.84
CA LYS A 48 -4.73 -7.15 -6.60
C LYS A 48 -5.91 -6.37 -6.00
N THR A 49 -6.09 -6.49 -4.69
CA THR A 49 -7.12 -5.79 -3.91
C THR A 49 -6.77 -4.31 -3.79
N ILE A 50 -5.46 -4.00 -3.72
CA ILE A 50 -4.93 -2.65 -3.82
C ILE A 50 -3.86 -2.60 -4.91
N GLU A 51 -3.69 -1.43 -5.52
CA GLU A 51 -2.63 -1.14 -6.48
C GLU A 51 -1.82 0.05 -6.00
N VAL A 52 -0.49 -0.01 -6.12
CA VAL A 52 0.37 1.13 -5.83
C VAL A 52 0.49 1.96 -7.10
N VAL A 53 -0.14 3.13 -7.11
CA VAL A 53 -0.17 4.06 -8.24
C VAL A 53 1.13 4.85 -8.30
N GLU A 54 1.68 5.17 -7.13
CA GLU A 54 2.93 5.93 -7.02
C GLU A 54 3.74 5.31 -5.87
N GLU A 55 4.84 4.63 -6.19
CA GLU A 55 5.76 4.16 -5.17
C GLU A 55 6.66 5.32 -4.74
N PRO A 56 6.94 5.51 -3.43
CA PRO A 56 8.10 6.27 -3.03
C PRO A 56 9.24 5.54 -3.69
N LYS A 57 10.02 6.28 -4.48
CA LYS A 57 11.24 5.79 -5.08
C LYS A 57 12.14 5.30 -3.95
N ALA A 58 12.00 4.03 -3.60
CA ALA A 58 12.94 3.35 -2.73
C ALA A 58 14.21 3.34 -3.56
N GLU A 59 15.13 4.23 -3.21
CA GLU A 59 16.51 4.09 -3.64
C GLU A 59 16.92 2.67 -3.27
N SER A 60 16.99 1.83 -4.30
CA SER A 60 17.47 0.46 -4.24
C SER A 60 18.86 0.47 -3.61
N LYS A 61 18.96 0.34 -2.28
CA LYS A 61 20.17 -0.16 -1.64
C LYS A 61 20.21 -1.67 -1.76
N ALA A 62 20.30 -2.13 -3.00
CA ALA A 62 20.95 -3.37 -3.33
C ALA A 62 22.41 -3.05 -3.66
N LYS A 63 23.30 -3.12 -2.67
CA LYS A 63 24.56 -3.85 -2.85
C LYS A 63 25.29 -4.09 -1.52
N LYS A 64 25.27 -5.36 -1.15
CA LYS A 64 26.26 -6.10 -0.38
C LYS A 64 27.70 -5.62 -0.69
N ALA A 65 28.48 -5.33 0.34
CA ALA A 65 29.95 -5.40 0.33
C ALA A 65 30.39 -5.84 1.73
#